data_AF-A0A438JEQ3-F1
#
_entry.id   AF-A0A438JEQ3-F1
#
_cell.length_a   1.000
_cell.length_b   1.000
_cell.length_c   1.000
_cell.angle_alpha   90.00
_cell.angle_beta   90.00
_cell.angle_gamma   90.00
#
_symmetry.space_group_name_H-M   'P 1'
#
loop_
_entity.id
_entity.type
_entity.pdbx_description
1 polymer ?
#
loop_
_entity_poly.entity_id
_entity_poly.type
_entity_poly.pdbx_seq_one_letter_code
_entity_poly.pdbx_strand_id
1 'polypeptide(L)'
;MGVGRFLNWASVDARGAAGGLLLFWDNKVLENLEVESGGYSISVRFRNCVDGFSWIFSRVYSPVIGSEKQDFWEELGAICGL
;
A
#
# COMPACT_ATOMS: atom_id res chain seq x y z
N MET A 1 8.05 -19.67 20.94
CA MET A 1 8.16 -18.20 21.02
C MET A 1 8.01 -17.66 19.62
N GLY A 2 6.85 -17.05 19.31
CA GLY A 2 6.36 -16.90 17.94
C GLY A 2 7.01 -15.77 17.15
N VAL A 3 7.46 -16.09 15.94
CA VAL A 3 7.73 -15.14 14.86
C VAL A 3 6.40 -14.44 14.55
N GLY A 4 6.35 -13.09 14.58
CA GLY A 4 5.17 -12.33 14.10
C GLY A 4 4.44 -11.44 15.12
N ARG A 5 4.88 -11.32 16.37
CA ARG A 5 4.21 -10.42 17.35
C ARG A 5 4.27 -8.92 16.99
N PHE A 6 5.15 -8.54 16.07
CA PHE A 6 5.39 -7.14 15.71
C PHE A 6 5.25 -6.89 14.21
N LEU A 7 4.83 -7.88 13.43
CA LEU A 7 4.67 -7.74 11.99
C LEU A 7 3.20 -7.41 11.68
N ASN A 8 2.93 -6.22 11.17
CA ASN A 8 1.64 -5.92 10.54
C ASN A 8 1.75 -6.03 9.03
N TRP A 9 0.59 -6.09 8.39
CA TRP A 9 0.48 -6.21 6.96
C TRP A 9 -0.84 -5.61 6.45
N ALA A 10 -0.86 -5.29 5.17
CA ALA A 10 -2.04 -4.90 4.42
C ALA A 10 -1.92 -5.44 2.99
N SER A 11 -3.05 -5.71 2.34
CA SER A 11 -3.06 -6.30 1.01
C SER A 11 -4.18 -5.76 0.14
N VAL A 12 -3.97 -5.83 -1.17
CA VAL A 12 -5.00 -5.62 -2.18
C VAL A 12 -5.11 -6.89 -3.00
N ASP A 13 -6.34 -7.35 -3.17
CA ASP A 13 -6.64 -8.57 -3.92
C ASP A 13 -6.24 -8.43 -5.40
N ALA A 14 -5.90 -9.56 -6.00
CA ALA A 14 -5.65 -9.66 -7.42
C ALA A 14 -6.91 -9.27 -8.22
N ARG A 15 -6.76 -8.36 -9.20
CA ARG A 15 -7.78 -8.15 -10.25
C ARG A 15 -7.31 -8.79 -11.56
N GLY A 16 -8.15 -9.67 -12.12
CA GLY A 16 -7.87 -10.35 -13.39
C GLY A 16 -6.74 -11.37 -13.30
N ALA A 17 -5.80 -11.32 -14.24
CA ALA A 17 -4.64 -12.23 -14.30
C ALA A 17 -3.40 -11.71 -13.54
N ALA A 18 -3.49 -10.53 -12.91
CA ALA A 18 -2.38 -9.90 -12.18
C ALA A 18 -2.34 -10.39 -10.73
N GLY A 19 -1.14 -10.56 -10.16
CA GLY A 19 -0.98 -10.86 -8.74
C GLY A 19 -1.31 -9.66 -7.85
N GLY A 20 -1.94 -9.89 -6.70
CA GLY A 20 -2.29 -8.84 -5.73
C GLY A 20 -1.08 -8.17 -5.08
N LEU A 21 -1.33 -7.10 -4.32
CA LEU A 21 -0.30 -6.38 -3.57
C LEU A 21 -0.27 -6.85 -2.13
N LEU A 22 0.93 -7.04 -1.57
CA LEU A 22 1.14 -7.32 -0.14
C LEU A 22 2.17 -6.35 0.43
N LEU A 23 1.81 -5.63 1.48
CA LEU A 23 2.73 -4.79 2.24
C LEU A 23 2.84 -5.34 3.66
N PHE A 24 4.06 -5.39 4.20
CA PHE A 24 4.32 -5.79 5.57
C PHE A 24 5.32 -4.84 6.21
N TRP A 25 5.21 -4.63 7.51
CA TRP A 25 6.09 -3.73 8.25
C TRP A 25 6.24 -4.16 9.71
N ASP A 26 7.34 -3.76 10.33
CA ASP A 26 7.58 -3.95 11.76
C ASP A 26 6.99 -2.78 12.56
N ASN A 27 5.99 -3.09 13.39
CA ASN A 27 5.29 -2.15 14.27
C ASN A 27 6.19 -1.50 15.32
N LYS A 28 7.38 -2.05 15.58
CA LYS A 28 8.36 -1.42 16.46
C LYS A 28 9.02 -0.21 15.81
N VAL A 29 9.09 -0.19 14.48
CA VAL A 29 9.78 0.85 13.71
C VAL A 29 8.78 1.80 13.08
N LEU A 30 7.68 1.26 12.56
CA LEU A 30 6.65 2.01 11.85
C LEU A 30 5.29 1.80 12.50
N GLU A 31 4.71 2.88 12.99
CA GLU A 31 3.32 2.93 13.39
C GLU A 31 2.44 3.22 12.17
N ASN A 32 1.41 2.42 11.98
CA ASN A 32 0.41 2.63 10.96
C ASN A 32 -0.60 3.70 11.42
N LEU A 33 -0.72 4.78 10.66
CA LEU A 33 -1.71 5.83 10.92
C LEU A 33 -2.97 5.64 10.08
N GLU A 34 -2.79 5.30 8.80
CA GLU A 34 -3.87 5.18 7.84
C GLU A 34 -3.48 4.21 6.73
N VAL A 35 -4.45 3.46 6.22
CA VAL A 35 -4.30 2.56 5.08
C VAL A 35 -5.38 2.92 4.07
N GLU A 36 -4.95 3.25 2.86
CA GLU A 36 -5.82 3.47 1.72
C GLU A 36 -5.52 2.40 0.67
N SER A 37 -6.56 1.72 0.22
CA SER A 37 -6.46 0.70 -0.82
C SER A 37 -7.32 1.10 -2.01
N GLY A 38 -6.70 1.19 -3.17
CA GLY A 38 -7.39 1.32 -4.45
C GLY A 38 -7.48 -0.02 -5.18
N GLY A 39 -7.96 0.02 -6.42
CA GLY A 39 -8.03 -1.15 -7.28
C GLY A 39 -6.65 -1.58 -7.78
N TYR A 40 -5.69 -0.66 -7.88
CA TYR A 40 -4.36 -0.89 -8.43
C TYR A 40 -3.22 -0.48 -7.49
N SER A 41 -3.56 0.04 -6.32
CA SER A 41 -2.62 0.63 -5.36
C SER A 41 -2.97 0.30 -3.92
N ILE A 42 -1.94 0.30 -3.07
CA ILE A 42 -2.08 0.35 -1.62
C ILE A 42 -1.13 1.42 -1.10
N SER A 43 -1.69 2.38 -0.37
CA SER A 43 -0.98 3.48 0.27
C SER A 43 -1.10 3.34 1.78
N VAL A 44 0.02 3.51 2.46
CA VAL A 44 0.06 3.45 3.92
C VAL A 44 0.78 4.66 4.47
N ARG A 45 0.09 5.39 5.34
CA ARG A 45 0.70 6.48 6.10
C ARG A 45 1.37 5.90 7.33
N PHE A 46 2.69 6.03 7.38
CA PHE A 46 3.51 5.61 8.50
C PHE A 46 3.98 6.80 9.32
N ARG A 47 4.12 6.56 10.62
CA ARG A 47 4.93 7.37 11.53
C ARG A 47 6.09 6.52 12.04
N ASN A 48 7.31 7.01 11.89
CA ASN A 48 8.48 6.38 12.46
C ASN A 48 8.46 6.54 13.99
N CYS A 49 8.60 5.43 14.71
CA CYS A 49 8.51 5.38 16.17
C CYS A 49 9.69 6.07 16.88
N VAL A 50 10.84 6.25 16.21
CA VAL A 50 12.07 6.79 16.79
C VAL A 50 12.10 8.31 16.71
N ASP A 51 11.82 8.87 15.54
CA ASP A 51 11.95 10.31 15.27
C ASP A 51 10.59 11.03 15.09
N GLY A 52 9.49 10.28 15.04
CA GLY A 52 8.14 10.82 14.83
C GLY A 52 7.86 11.26 13.39
N PHE A 53 8.78 11.04 12.45
CA PHE A 53 8.63 11.46 11.06
C PHE A 53 7.49 10.69 10.38
N SER A 54 6.61 11.43 9.71
CA SER A 54 5.44 10.86 9.03
C SER A 54 5.59 10.94 7.52
N TRP A 55 5.25 9.86 6.83
CA TRP A 55 5.39 9.73 5.39
C TRP A 55 4.38 8.72 4.82
N ILE A 56 4.15 8.77 3.51
CA ILE A 56 3.23 7.85 2.82
C ILE A 56 4.06 6.89 1.96
N PHE A 57 3.86 5.59 2.15
CA PHE A 57 4.37 4.55 1.26
C PHE A 57 3.26 4.09 0.33
N SER A 58 3.44 4.24 -0.97
CA SER A 58 2.49 3.74 -1.98
C SER A 58 3.12 2.62 -2.79
N ARG A 59 2.45 1.48 -2.81
CA ARG A 59 2.77 0.38 -3.73
C ARG A 59 1.69 0.32 -4.79
N VAL A 60 2.10 0.24 -6.05
CA VAL A 60 1.20 0.21 -7.21
C VAL A 60 1.53 -0.98 -8.08
N TYR A 61 0.53 -1.53 -8.77
CA TYR A 61 0.75 -2.42 -9.91
C TYR A 61 0.10 -1.84 -11.15
N SER A 62 0.73 -2.05 -12.30
CA SER A 62 0.18 -1.60 -13.57
C SER A 62 -0.67 -2.71 -14.19
N PRO A 63 -1.89 -2.41 -14.67
CA PRO A 63 -2.70 -3.40 -15.36
C PRO A 63 -2.09 -3.78 -16.71
N VAL A 64 -2.18 -5.07 -17.04
CA VAL A 64 -1.74 -5.61 -18.34
C VAL A 64 -2.79 -5.32 -19.43
N ILE A 65 -4.07 -5.31 -19.05
CA ILE A 65 -5.19 -5.11 -19.96
C ILE A 65 -5.28 -3.63 -20.32
N GLY A 66 -5.31 -3.31 -21.61
CA GLY A 66 -5.33 -1.93 -22.10
C GLY A 66 -6.53 -1.12 -21.63
N SER A 67 -7.72 -1.73 -21.52
CA SER A 67 -8.93 -1.05 -21.04
C SER A 67 -8.88 -0.62 -19.58
N GLU A 68 -8.07 -1.28 -18.75
CA GLU A 68 -7.90 -0.98 -17.32
C GLU A 68 -6.88 0.13 -17.07
N LYS A 69 -6.10 0.52 -18.10
CA LYS A 69 -5.06 1.55 -17.95
C LYS A 69 -5.62 2.92 -17.60
N GLN A 70 -6.81 3.26 -18.12
CA GLN A 70 -7.45 4.55 -17.82
C GLN A 70 -7.76 4.64 -16.33
N ASP A 71 -8.47 3.65 -15.78
CA ASP A 71 -8.78 3.56 -14.35
C ASP A 71 -7.51 3.60 -13.49
N PHE A 72 -6.44 2.90 -13.91
CA PHE A 72 -5.15 2.93 -13.23
C PHE A 72 -4.55 4.35 -13.15
N TRP A 73 -4.57 5.10 -14.26
CA TRP A 73 -4.02 6.46 -14.28
C TRP A 73 -4.87 7.45 -13.48
N GLU A 74 -6.20 7.28 -13.48
CA GLU A 74 -7.11 8.08 -12.64
C GLU A 74 -6.85 7.83 -11.15
N GLU A 75 -6.71 6.56 -10.77
CA GLU A 75 -6.37 6.18 -9.39
C GLU A 75 -4.98 6.72 -9.00
N LEU A 76 -3.97 6.56 -9.85
CA LEU A 76 -2.63 7.07 -9.59
C LEU A 76 -2.61 8.60 -9.48
N GLY A 77 -3.41 9.29 -10.30
CA GLY A 77 -3.57 10.74 -10.24
C GLY A 77 -4.16 11.23 -8.92
N ALA A 78 -5.13 10.49 -8.36
CA ALA A 78 -5.69 10.80 -7.04
C ALA A 78 -4.65 10.66 -5.93
N ILE A 79 -3.77 9.66 -6.01
CA ILE A 79 -2.68 9.44 -5.04
C ILE A 79 -1.61 10.53 -5.12
N CYS A 80 -1.26 10.98 -6.33
CA CYS A 80 -0.30 12.07 -6.52
C CYS A 80 -0.83 13.44 -6.05
N GLY A 81 -2.15 13.55 -5.82
CA GLY A 81 -2.82 14.75 -5.30
C GLY A 81 -3.10 14.73 -3.79
N LEU A 82 -2.65 13.69 -3.08
CA LEU A 82 -2.61 13.61 -1.61
C LEU A 82 -1.52 14.52 -1.01
#